data_AF-A0A1B4Y2S1-F1
#
_entry.id   AF-A0A1B4Y2S1-F1
#
_cell.length_a   1.000
_cell.length_b   1.000
_cell.length_c   1.000
_cell.angle_alpha   90.00
_cell.angle_beta   90.00
_cell.angle_gamma   90.00
#
_symmetry.space_group_name_H-M   'P 1'
#
loop_
_entity.id
_entity.type
_entity.pdbx_description
1 polymer ?
#
loop_
_entity_poly.entity_id
_entity_poly.type
_entity_poly.pdbx_seq_one_letter_code
_entity_poly.pdbx_strand_id
1 'polypeptide(L)'
;MPHFHWPAIARFANTLRRTMTVPIYPIAPELTYRKVFPFLLRLYHRILQTSDPNSVAFRGDPAGGGMAFALCHALRDAGLRYAGLRYAGGDPLGTPLLSPSVGPLICLPRLTIFTGTHDVLNPDARALRERAADEGLDIGWYERDRGLHVWMLMPGHDAAAALARMSEGLSG
;
A
#
# COMPACT_ATOMS: atom_id res chain seq x y z
N MET A 1 4.66 36.45 -3.90
CA MET A 1 4.45 35.46 -2.81
C MET A 1 5.68 34.61 -2.38
N PRO A 2 6.92 34.69 -2.92
CA PRO A 2 8.03 33.86 -2.42
C PRO A 2 8.49 34.19 -0.98
N HIS A 3 8.29 35.42 -0.51
CA HIS A 3 8.91 35.92 0.72
C HIS A 3 8.31 35.38 2.02
N PHE A 4 7.12 34.75 1.98
CA PHE A 4 6.39 34.38 3.19
C PHE A 4 6.90 33.09 3.86
N HIS A 5 7.35 32.10 3.09
CA HIS A 5 7.75 30.79 3.63
C HIS A 5 9.24 30.66 3.96
N TRP A 6 10.12 31.41 3.27
CA TRP A 6 11.57 31.29 3.44
C TRP A 6 12.07 31.55 4.88
N PRO A 7 11.57 32.55 5.62
CA PRO A 7 11.96 32.73 7.03
C PRO A 7 11.61 31.51 7.90
N ALA A 8 10.44 30.90 7.67
CA ALA A 8 10.03 29.71 8.39
C ALA A 8 10.87 28.47 8.02
N ILE A 9 11.17 28.29 6.72
CA ILE A 9 12.04 27.21 6.23
C ILE A 9 13.44 27.33 6.82
N ALA A 10 14.03 28.55 6.80
CA ALA A 10 15.35 28.81 7.36
C ALA A 10 15.38 28.53 8.87
N ARG A 11 14.34 28.94 9.60
CA ARG A 11 14.19 28.62 11.02
C ARG A 11 14.17 27.11 11.24
N PHE A 12 13.39 26.35 10.47
CA PHE A 12 13.37 24.89 10.60
C PHE A 12 14.71 24.23 10.26
N ALA A 13 15.38 24.65 9.19
CA ALA A 13 16.69 24.12 8.83
C ALA A 13 17.70 24.29 9.98
N ASN A 14 17.74 25.50 10.56
CA ASN A 14 18.67 25.83 11.65
C ASN A 14 18.31 25.13 12.97
N THR A 15 17.03 25.13 13.35
CA THR A 15 16.59 24.52 14.62
C THR A 15 16.70 23.00 14.59
N LEU A 16 16.30 22.35 13.49
CA LEU A 16 16.32 20.89 13.37
C LEU A 16 17.70 20.36 12.96
N ARG A 17 18.61 21.24 12.52
CA ARG A 17 19.91 20.88 11.92
C ARG A 17 19.74 19.85 10.79
N ARG A 18 18.76 20.10 9.92
CA ARG A 18 18.42 19.24 8.78
C ARG A 18 18.46 20.02 7.48
N THR A 19 18.83 19.33 6.42
CA THR A 19 18.71 19.84 5.05
C THR A 19 17.23 19.96 4.70
N MET A 20 16.82 21.15 4.26
CA MET A 20 15.47 21.40 3.77
C MET A 20 15.47 21.39 2.23
N THR A 21 14.85 20.38 1.63
CA THR A 21 14.60 20.38 0.18
C THR A 21 13.20 20.92 -0.09
N VAL A 22 13.11 22.03 -0.80
CA VAL A 22 11.85 22.72 -1.10
C VAL A 22 11.56 22.59 -2.60
N PRO A 23 10.68 21.66 -3.02
CA PRO A 23 10.33 21.53 -4.43
C PRO A 23 9.57 22.76 -4.92
N ILE A 24 10.12 23.45 -5.92
CA ILE A 24 9.37 24.48 -6.65
C ILE A 24 8.59 23.78 -7.75
N TYR A 25 7.31 23.54 -7.50
CA TYR A 25 6.40 22.91 -8.44
C TYR A 25 5.33 23.91 -8.91
N PRO A 26 4.80 23.72 -10.13
CA PRO A 26 3.77 24.58 -10.70
C PRO A 26 2.44 24.43 -9.96
N ILE A 27 1.74 25.56 -9.80
CA ILE A 27 0.42 25.63 -9.15
C ILE A 27 -0.70 25.43 -10.18
N ALA A 28 -1.92 25.21 -9.68
CA ALA A 28 -3.10 25.23 -10.53
C ALA A 28 -3.44 26.68 -10.93
N PRO A 29 -4.05 26.91 -12.11
CA PRO A 29 -4.59 25.91 -13.04
C PRO A 29 -3.58 25.36 -14.07
N GLU A 30 -2.37 25.91 -14.16
CA GLU A 30 -1.42 25.63 -15.23
C GLU A 30 -1.04 24.15 -15.30
N LEU A 31 -0.87 23.51 -14.15
CA LEU A 31 -0.60 22.07 -14.05
C LEU A 31 -1.41 21.41 -12.93
N THR A 32 -1.84 20.18 -13.17
CA THR A 32 -2.61 19.37 -12.23
C THR A 32 -1.72 18.39 -11.47
N TYR A 33 -2.28 17.77 -10.42
CA TYR A 33 -1.60 16.72 -9.64
C TYR A 33 -0.95 15.63 -10.51
N ARG A 34 -1.54 15.31 -11.68
CA ARG A 34 -1.01 14.31 -12.63
C ARG A 34 0.40 14.63 -13.12
N LYS A 35 0.82 15.89 -13.11
CA LYS A 35 2.17 16.32 -13.52
C LYS A 35 3.07 16.62 -12.32
N VAL A 36 2.49 17.05 -11.19
CA VAL A 36 3.22 17.33 -9.94
C VAL A 36 3.72 16.05 -9.27
N PHE A 37 2.89 15.01 -9.15
CA PHE A 37 3.27 13.77 -8.46
C PHE A 37 4.46 13.04 -9.08
N PRO A 38 4.53 12.85 -10.42
CA PRO A 38 5.72 12.28 -11.05
C PRO A 38 6.99 13.09 -10.78
N PHE A 39 6.89 14.42 -10.67
CA PHE A 39 8.02 15.26 -10.30
C PHE A 39 8.45 15.04 -8.84
N LEU A 40 7.50 15.02 -7.90
CA LEU A 40 7.78 14.77 -6.49
C LEU A 40 8.36 13.37 -6.22
N LEU A 41 7.85 12.34 -6.91
CA LEU A 41 8.39 10.98 -6.82
C LEU A 41 9.84 10.90 -7.32
N ARG A 42 10.15 11.56 -8.46
CA ARG A 42 11.54 11.65 -8.95
C ARG A 42 12.45 12.37 -7.98
N LEU A 43 11.97 13.46 -7.36
CA LEU A 43 12.72 14.18 -6.35
C LEU A 43 13.00 13.31 -5.13
N TYR A 44 12.00 12.58 -4.63
CA TYR A 44 12.17 11.64 -3.53
C TYR A 44 13.22 10.57 -3.84
N HIS A 45 13.13 9.91 -5.00
CA HIS A 45 14.13 8.93 -5.42
C HIS A 45 15.54 9.52 -5.49
N ARG A 46 15.69 10.78 -5.91
CA ARG A 46 16.99 11.47 -5.90
C ARG A 46 17.51 11.71 -4.48
N ILE A 47 16.65 12.09 -3.54
CA ILE A 47 17.04 12.25 -2.13
C ILE A 47 17.51 10.92 -1.55
N LEU A 48 16.84 9.81 -1.87
CA LEU A 48 17.24 8.48 -1.41
C LEU A 48 18.60 7.99 -1.94
N GLN A 49 19.15 8.62 -2.99
CA GLN A 49 20.50 8.30 -3.46
C GLN A 49 21.59 8.74 -2.48
N THR A 50 21.28 9.68 -1.57
CA THR A 50 22.24 10.25 -0.62
C THR A 50 21.77 10.21 0.84
N SER A 51 20.56 9.67 1.10
CA SER A 51 19.93 9.68 2.42
C SER A 51 19.21 8.36 2.71
N ASP A 52 19.23 7.92 3.97
CA ASP A 52 18.45 6.76 4.44
C ASP A 52 16.93 7.08 4.38
N PRO A 53 16.07 6.21 3.84
CA PRO A 53 14.63 6.44 3.79
C PRO A 53 13.99 6.78 5.15
N ASN A 54 14.44 6.17 6.24
CA ASN A 54 13.93 6.42 7.60
C ASN A 54 14.39 7.77 8.16
N SER A 55 15.34 8.44 7.50
CA SER A 55 15.82 9.77 7.86
C SER A 55 15.10 10.90 7.12
N VAL A 56 14.21 10.58 6.18
CA VAL A 56 13.46 11.54 5.36
C VAL A 56 12.08 11.80 5.99
N ALA A 57 11.73 13.07 6.16
CA ALA A 57 10.42 13.50 6.62
C ALA A 57 9.77 14.47 5.63
N PHE A 58 8.48 14.28 5.36
CA PHE A 58 7.70 15.22 4.55
C PHE A 58 7.02 16.25 5.44
N ARG A 59 7.01 17.50 5.00
CA ARG A 59 6.32 18.61 5.67
C ARG A 59 5.66 19.50 4.63
N GLY A 60 4.47 19.99 4.96
CA GLY A 60 3.80 21.02 4.19
C GLY A 60 2.77 21.75 5.03
N ASP A 61 2.38 22.92 4.55
CA ASP A 61 1.34 23.79 5.10
C ASP A 61 0.18 23.91 4.09
N PRO A 62 -1.02 24.26 4.53
CA PRO A 62 -2.33 23.79 4.02
C PRO A 62 -2.32 22.86 2.79
N ALA A 63 -2.30 23.41 1.57
CA ALA A 63 -2.29 22.63 0.33
C ALA A 63 -1.05 21.71 0.19
N GLY A 64 0.10 22.18 0.64
CA GLY A 64 1.33 21.40 0.77
C GLY A 64 1.24 20.29 1.82
N GLY A 65 0.43 20.45 2.88
CA GLY A 65 0.15 19.40 3.86
C GLY A 65 -0.64 18.24 3.24
N GLY A 66 -1.72 18.56 2.52
CA GLY A 66 -2.49 17.57 1.75
C GLY A 66 -1.63 16.88 0.68
N MET A 67 -0.76 17.64 0.00
CA MET A 67 0.17 17.10 -0.99
C MET A 67 1.22 16.17 -0.38
N ALA A 68 1.80 16.52 0.77
CA ALA A 68 2.74 15.68 1.50
C ALA A 68 2.10 14.34 1.91
N PHE A 69 0.87 14.40 2.43
CA PHE A 69 0.12 13.20 2.80
C PHE A 69 -0.18 12.30 1.59
N ALA A 70 -0.65 12.88 0.50
CA ALA A 70 -0.91 12.14 -0.74
C ALA A 70 0.38 11.56 -1.36
N LEU A 71 1.53 12.23 -1.22
CA LEU A 71 2.83 11.68 -1.64
C LEU A 71 3.21 10.44 -0.82
N CYS A 72 2.97 10.44 0.50
CA CYS A 72 3.20 9.25 1.34
C CYS A 72 2.36 8.05 0.87
N HIS A 73 1.10 8.28 0.51
CA HIS A 73 0.25 7.24 -0.10
C HIS A 73 0.85 6.74 -1.42
N ALA A 74 1.20 7.64 -2.33
CA ALA A 74 1.79 7.27 -3.62
C ALA A 74 3.09 6.47 -3.46
N LEU A 75 3.92 6.79 -2.46
CA LEU A 75 5.16 6.07 -2.17
C LEU A 75 4.90 4.67 -1.59
N ARG A 76 3.91 4.52 -0.71
CA ARG A 76 3.47 3.20 -0.22
C ARG A 76 3.04 2.32 -1.39
N ASP A 77 2.17 2.82 -2.24
CA ASP A 77 1.61 2.06 -3.36
C ASP A 77 2.68 1.71 -4.40
N ALA A 78 3.58 2.67 -4.69
CA ALA A 78 4.73 2.43 -5.55
C ALA A 78 5.68 1.37 -4.97
N GLY A 79 5.87 1.36 -3.64
CA GLY A 79 6.68 0.35 -2.94
C GLY A 79 6.10 -1.06 -3.09
N LEU A 80 4.78 -1.22 -2.89
CA LEU A 80 4.10 -2.50 -3.10
C LEU A 80 4.19 -2.95 -4.56
N ARG A 81 3.95 -2.06 -5.51
CA ARG A 81 4.08 -2.36 -6.94
C ARG A 81 5.51 -2.74 -7.32
N TYR A 82 6.50 -2.04 -6.78
CA TYR A 82 7.91 -2.34 -7.02
C TYR A 82 8.29 -3.71 -6.46
N ALA A 83 7.84 -4.05 -5.24
CA ALA A 83 8.03 -5.38 -4.68
C ALA A 83 7.42 -6.47 -5.59
N GLY A 84 6.20 -6.26 -6.08
CA GLY A 84 5.54 -7.16 -7.03
C GLY A 84 6.32 -7.33 -8.34
N LEU A 85 6.80 -6.23 -8.93
CA LEU A 85 7.62 -6.26 -10.15
C LEU A 85 8.98 -6.96 -9.94
N ARG A 86 9.59 -6.81 -8.77
CA ARG A 86 10.85 -7.48 -8.43
C ARG A 86 10.64 -8.97 -8.19
N TYR A 87 9.55 -9.33 -7.52
CA TYR A 87 9.14 -10.72 -7.34
C TYR A 87 8.82 -11.41 -8.67
N ALA A 88 8.19 -10.68 -9.60
CA ALA A 88 7.89 -11.17 -10.95
C ALA A 88 9.13 -11.55 -11.76
N GLY A 89 10.32 -11.02 -11.45
CA GLY A 89 11.57 -11.40 -12.13
C GLY A 89 11.61 -11.09 -13.64
N GLY A 90 10.64 -10.31 -14.16
CA GLY A 90 10.47 -10.04 -15.59
C GLY A 90 9.30 -10.80 -16.24
N ASP A 91 8.69 -11.75 -15.53
CA ASP A 91 7.51 -12.47 -16.03
C ASP A 91 6.27 -11.55 -16.13
N PRO A 92 5.35 -11.85 -17.06
CA PRO A 92 4.09 -11.12 -17.15
C PRO A 92 3.31 -11.17 -15.82
N LEU A 93 2.79 -10.02 -15.37
CA LEU A 93 2.03 -9.94 -14.11
C LEU A 93 0.76 -10.79 -14.09
N GLY A 94 0.23 -11.16 -15.26
CA GLY A 94 -0.92 -12.06 -15.40
C GLY A 94 -0.56 -13.54 -15.39
N THR A 95 0.70 -13.91 -15.14
CA THR A 95 1.11 -15.32 -15.03
C THR A 95 0.45 -15.95 -13.80
N PRO A 96 -0.31 -17.05 -13.90
CA PRO A 96 -0.99 -17.65 -12.76
C PRO A 96 -0.07 -18.11 -11.61
N LEU A 97 1.17 -18.50 -11.92
CA LEU A 97 2.15 -18.84 -10.88
C LEU A 97 2.63 -17.63 -10.08
N LEU A 98 2.53 -16.42 -10.66
CA LEU A 98 2.89 -15.16 -10.03
C LEU A 98 1.68 -14.51 -9.34
N SER A 99 0.53 -14.54 -10.01
CA SER A 99 -0.74 -14.00 -9.56
C SER A 99 -1.80 -15.11 -9.57
N PRO A 100 -1.83 -16.00 -8.56
CA PRO A 100 -2.75 -17.15 -8.55
C PRO A 100 -4.22 -16.75 -8.67
N SER A 101 -4.55 -15.56 -8.19
CA SER A 101 -5.86 -14.96 -8.33
C SER A 101 -6.29 -14.72 -9.78
N VAL A 102 -5.46 -14.85 -10.81
CA VAL A 102 -5.90 -14.74 -12.23
C VAL A 102 -5.96 -16.10 -12.94
N GLY A 103 -5.53 -17.17 -12.28
CA GLY A 103 -5.53 -18.52 -12.84
C GLY A 103 -6.90 -19.18 -12.83
N PRO A 104 -7.04 -20.37 -13.48
CA PRO A 104 -8.23 -21.19 -13.36
C PRO A 104 -8.48 -21.58 -11.90
N LEU A 105 -9.71 -21.39 -11.41
CA LEU A 105 -10.10 -21.85 -10.08
C LEU A 105 -10.63 -23.28 -10.08
N ILE A 106 -11.05 -23.76 -11.26
CA ILE A 106 -11.50 -25.13 -11.45
C ILE A 106 -10.39 -26.12 -11.08
N CYS A 107 -10.75 -27.22 -10.42
CA CYS A 107 -9.83 -28.25 -9.93
C CYS A 107 -8.88 -27.83 -8.80
N LEU A 108 -9.02 -26.62 -8.23
CA LEU A 108 -8.33 -26.31 -6.98
C LEU A 108 -8.94 -27.12 -5.82
N PRO A 109 -8.13 -27.54 -4.84
CA PRO A 109 -8.66 -28.11 -3.61
C PRO A 109 -9.53 -27.09 -2.88
N ARG A 110 -10.32 -27.55 -1.92
CA ARG A 110 -11.18 -26.68 -1.10
C ARG A 110 -10.39 -25.49 -0.56
N LEU A 111 -10.79 -24.29 -0.95
CA LEU A 111 -10.18 -23.05 -0.51
C LEU A 111 -10.91 -22.51 0.73
N THR A 112 -10.15 -22.02 1.70
CA THR A 112 -10.66 -21.23 2.81
C THR A 112 -9.83 -19.97 2.94
N ILE A 113 -10.48 -18.81 2.93
CA ILE A 113 -9.87 -17.49 3.02
C ILE A 113 -10.25 -16.85 4.35
N PHE A 114 -9.23 -16.39 5.07
CA PHE A 114 -9.38 -15.55 6.24
C PHE A 114 -8.85 -14.14 5.90
N THR A 115 -9.66 -13.11 6.12
CA THR A 115 -9.31 -11.73 5.81
C THR A 115 -9.89 -10.76 6.85
N GLY A 116 -9.45 -9.50 6.87
CA GLY A 116 -9.91 -8.48 7.81
C GLY A 116 -10.18 -7.16 7.10
N THR A 117 -11.17 -6.38 7.56
CA THR A 117 -11.58 -5.15 6.86
C THR A 117 -10.59 -3.99 6.94
N HIS A 118 -9.52 -4.12 7.74
CA HIS A 118 -8.42 -3.15 7.83
C HIS A 118 -7.11 -3.72 7.25
N ASP A 119 -7.21 -4.70 6.36
CA ASP A 119 -6.11 -5.23 5.56
C ASP A 119 -6.14 -4.61 4.14
N VAL A 120 -4.98 -4.15 3.67
CA VAL A 120 -4.84 -3.59 2.31
C VAL A 120 -5.14 -4.63 1.23
N LEU A 121 -5.00 -5.92 1.52
CA LEU A 121 -5.28 -7.03 0.59
C LEU A 121 -6.73 -7.54 0.67
N ASN A 122 -7.56 -6.97 1.54
CA ASN A 122 -8.97 -7.36 1.67
C ASN A 122 -9.78 -7.19 0.36
N PRO A 123 -9.60 -6.12 -0.44
CA PRO A 123 -10.26 -6.00 -1.73
C PRO A 123 -9.92 -7.14 -2.69
N ASP A 124 -8.65 -7.58 -2.73
CA ASP A 124 -8.24 -8.71 -3.59
C ASP A 124 -8.88 -10.03 -3.15
N ALA A 125 -8.97 -10.26 -1.83
CA ALA A 125 -9.65 -11.43 -1.27
C ALA A 125 -11.15 -11.45 -1.64
N ARG A 126 -11.82 -10.29 -1.58
CA ARG A 126 -13.24 -10.16 -1.97
C ARG A 126 -13.44 -10.38 -3.46
N ALA A 127 -12.58 -9.79 -4.30
CA ALA A 127 -12.62 -9.99 -5.75
C ALA A 127 -12.42 -11.47 -6.14
N LEU A 128 -11.53 -12.19 -5.45
CA LEU A 128 -11.36 -13.63 -5.63
C LEU A 128 -12.62 -14.41 -5.23
N ARG A 129 -13.26 -14.05 -4.12
CA ARG A 129 -14.52 -14.68 -3.66
C ARG A 129 -15.66 -14.46 -4.65
N GLU A 130 -15.80 -13.23 -5.15
CA GLU A 130 -16.80 -12.89 -6.16
C GLU A 130 -16.58 -13.70 -7.44
N ARG A 131 -15.35 -13.77 -7.95
CA ARG A 131 -15.06 -14.60 -9.13
C ARG A 131 -15.35 -16.08 -8.88
N ALA A 132 -14.97 -16.61 -7.72
CA ALA A 132 -15.24 -18.00 -7.39
C ALA A 132 -16.75 -18.29 -7.37
N ALA A 133 -17.55 -17.39 -6.83
CA ALA A 133 -19.00 -17.49 -6.84
C ALA A 133 -19.56 -17.47 -8.28
N ASP A 134 -19.04 -16.60 -9.15
CA ASP A 134 -19.41 -16.55 -10.57
C ASP A 134 -19.04 -17.84 -11.33
N GLU A 135 -17.96 -18.51 -10.92
CA GLU A 135 -17.52 -19.82 -11.44
C GLU A 135 -18.23 -21.02 -10.75
N GLY A 136 -19.16 -20.77 -9.83
CA GLY A 136 -19.92 -21.81 -9.11
C GLY A 136 -19.12 -22.55 -8.04
N LEU A 137 -18.02 -21.98 -7.56
CA LEU A 137 -17.16 -22.54 -6.51
C LEU A 137 -17.47 -21.90 -5.16
N ASP A 138 -17.71 -22.75 -4.16
CA ASP A 138 -17.86 -22.30 -2.78
C ASP A 138 -16.48 -22.24 -2.09
N ILE A 139 -16.12 -21.05 -1.62
CA ILE A 139 -14.90 -20.81 -0.85
C ILE A 139 -15.27 -20.55 0.60
N GLY A 140 -14.66 -21.28 1.53
CA GLY A 140 -14.80 -21.01 2.96
C GLY A 140 -14.36 -19.58 3.26
N TRP A 141 -15.24 -18.76 3.83
CA TRP A 141 -14.99 -17.32 3.97
C TRP A 141 -15.10 -16.86 5.41
N TYR A 142 -14.03 -16.24 5.91
CA TYR A 142 -13.96 -15.66 7.25
C TYR A 142 -13.40 -14.24 7.20
N GLU A 143 -14.29 -13.27 7.10
CA GLU A 143 -13.92 -11.86 7.17
C GLU A 143 -14.22 -11.29 8.55
N ARG A 144 -13.22 -10.63 9.13
CA ARG A 144 -13.33 -10.00 10.44
C ARG A 144 -13.46 -8.48 10.31
N ASP A 145 -14.46 -7.91 10.95
CA ASP A 145 -14.56 -6.46 11.08
C ASP A 145 -13.40 -5.90 11.92
N ARG A 146 -12.78 -4.84 11.42
CA ARG A 146 -11.57 -4.20 11.96
C ARG A 146 -10.36 -5.13 12.08
N GLY A 147 -10.41 -6.30 11.44
CA GLY A 147 -9.29 -7.24 11.40
C GLY A 147 -8.11 -6.64 10.65
N LEU A 148 -6.93 -6.69 11.27
CA LEU A 148 -5.66 -6.32 10.65
C LEU A 148 -5.14 -7.44 9.75
N HIS A 149 -4.10 -7.13 8.97
CA HIS A 149 -3.38 -8.12 8.18
C HIS A 149 -2.91 -9.27 9.08
N VAL A 150 -3.29 -10.51 8.70
CA VAL A 150 -2.93 -11.73 9.41
C VAL A 150 -3.44 -11.78 10.87
N TRP A 151 -4.63 -11.21 11.14
CA TRP A 151 -5.22 -11.16 12.49
C TRP A 151 -5.38 -12.54 13.15
N MET A 152 -5.53 -13.62 12.37
CA MET A 152 -5.68 -14.99 12.87
C MET A 152 -4.44 -15.56 13.57
N LEU A 153 -3.26 -14.96 13.38
CA LEU A 153 -2.03 -15.35 14.09
C LEU A 153 -1.69 -14.39 15.24
N MET A 154 -2.46 -13.32 15.43
CA MET A 154 -2.22 -12.35 16.50
C MET A 154 -2.80 -12.85 17.83
N PRO A 155 -2.17 -12.56 18.99
CA PRO A 155 -2.69 -12.98 20.29
C PRO A 155 -4.10 -12.45 20.57
N GLY A 156 -5.01 -13.30 21.01
CA GLY A 156 -6.38 -12.92 21.40
C GLY A 156 -7.42 -14.01 21.17
N HIS A 157 -8.66 -13.77 21.63
CA HIS A 157 -9.77 -14.72 21.52
C HIS A 157 -10.11 -15.12 20.07
N ASP A 158 -9.87 -14.23 19.11
CA ASP A 158 -10.26 -14.47 17.71
C ASP A 158 -9.30 -15.44 16.99
N ALA A 159 -8.02 -15.47 17.37
CA ALA A 159 -7.05 -16.40 16.78
C ALA A 159 -7.39 -17.86 17.12
N ALA A 160 -7.88 -18.12 18.33
CA ALA A 160 -8.33 -19.45 18.73
C ALA A 160 -9.53 -19.93 17.89
N ALA A 161 -10.49 -19.04 17.61
CA ALA A 161 -11.62 -19.36 16.74
C ALA A 161 -11.19 -19.61 15.29
N ALA A 162 -10.25 -18.82 14.77
CA ALA A 162 -9.68 -19.04 13.43
C ALA A 162 -8.93 -20.38 13.34
N LEU A 163 -8.12 -20.72 14.35
CA LEU A 163 -7.40 -21.99 14.43
C LEU A 163 -8.35 -23.19 14.49
N ALA A 164 -9.45 -23.09 15.26
CA ALA A 164 -10.47 -24.13 15.30
C ALA A 164 -11.08 -24.39 13.91
N ARG A 165 -11.39 -23.32 13.16
CA ARG A 165 -11.90 -23.43 11.79
C ARG A 165 -10.89 -24.00 10.80
N MET A 166 -9.61 -23.64 10.93
CA MET A 166 -8.54 -24.26 10.14
C MET A 166 -8.46 -25.77 10.41
N SER A 167 -8.60 -26.19 11.68
CA SER A 167 -8.58 -27.60 12.07
C SER A 167 -9.78 -28.38 11.52
N GLU A 168 -10.98 -27.80 11.54
CA GLU A 168 -12.18 -28.41 10.94
C GLU A 168 -12.00 -28.65 9.44
N GLY A 169 -11.39 -27.70 8.73
CA GLY A 169 -11.14 -27.80 7.29
C GLY A 169 -10.12 -28.85 6.88
N LEU A 170 -9.28 -29.33 7.81
CA LEU A 170 -8.25 -30.37 7.58
C LEU A 170 -8.74 -31.78 7.97
N SER A 171 -9.88 -31.88 8.66
CA SER A 171 -10.36 -33.13 9.27
C SER A 171 -11.45 -33.85 8.46
N GLY A 172 -11.78 -33.36 7.26
CA GLY A 172 -12.76 -33.96 6.33
C GLY A 172 -12.20 -34.07 4.93
#